data_AF-A0A352DS89-F1
#
_entry.id   AF-A0A352DS89-F1
#
_cell.length_a   1.000
_cell.length_b   1.000
_cell.length_c   1.000
_cell.angle_alpha   90.00
_cell.angle_beta   90.00
_cell.angle_gamma   90.00
#
_symmetry.space_group_name_H-M   'P 1'
#
loop_
_entity.id
_entity.type
_entity.pdbx_description
1 polymer ?
#
loop_
_entity_poly.entity_id
_entity_poly.type
_entity_poly.pdbx_seq_one_letter_code
_entity_poly.pdbx_strand_id
1 'polypeptide(L)'
;HEYAYGPKPDGDGTFWLTLNTGLNLKDEHLAGTVLDAALGYRQGAWRGWAVEAPDAGEGAIVPVCGGLRSPSGLGRGATGEMFATDQQGNWVATNSLVHLRRGAFFGHPESLASRGLPGSTLATVGPVVEGLPWPEAVERMPFLTPPAVWFPYRTAGQSATDVMLDASGGRFGPFSGQLFVGEFTQAAVQRVFLEEVDGVWQGACFPFRSGFASAVLRLAQADDGSVYAGLTNRGWSSLGG
;
A
#
# COMPACT_ATOMS: atom_id res chain seq x y z
N HIS A 1 13.92 4.43 10.09
CA HIS A 1 14.16 3.79 8.79
C HIS A 1 13.06 4.21 7.84
N GLU A 2 13.40 4.37 6.56
CA GLU A 2 12.50 4.87 5.53
C GLU A 2 12.68 4.03 4.26
N TYR A 3 11.58 3.74 3.56
CA TYR A 3 11.53 3.01 2.30
C TYR A 3 10.72 3.80 1.27
N ALA A 4 11.13 3.67 0.02
CA ALA A 4 10.31 4.02 -1.14
C ALA A 4 10.06 2.72 -1.92
N TYR A 5 8.80 2.43 -2.22
CA TYR A 5 8.43 1.28 -3.02
C TYR A 5 7.99 1.74 -4.42
N GLY A 6 8.33 0.93 -5.42
CA GLY A 6 8.23 1.30 -6.83
C GLY A 6 9.62 1.57 -7.43
N PRO A 7 9.69 2.29 -8.56
CA PRO A 7 8.54 2.81 -9.30
C PRO A 7 7.70 1.69 -9.94
N LYS A 8 6.38 1.88 -10.03
CA LYS A 8 5.46 1.01 -10.77
C LYS A 8 4.80 1.80 -11.90
N PRO A 9 4.93 1.40 -13.16
CA PRO A 9 4.24 2.08 -14.26
C PRO A 9 2.72 1.85 -14.16
N ASP A 10 1.94 2.87 -14.48
CA ASP A 10 0.48 2.78 -14.60
C ASP A 10 -0.01 2.41 -16.00
N GLY A 11 0.90 2.33 -16.97
CA GLY A 11 0.61 2.01 -18.37
C GLY A 11 0.40 3.23 -19.27
N ASP A 12 0.23 4.42 -18.70
CA ASP A 12 0.01 5.68 -19.43
C ASP A 12 1.25 6.60 -19.43
N GLY A 13 2.40 6.02 -19.08
CA GLY A 13 3.69 6.70 -19.04
C GLY A 13 4.02 7.35 -17.70
N THR A 14 3.14 7.27 -16.71
CA THR A 14 3.39 7.77 -15.35
C THR A 14 3.87 6.64 -14.45
N PHE A 15 4.81 6.96 -13.56
CA PHE A 15 5.27 6.02 -12.54
C PHE A 15 4.66 6.37 -11.19
N TRP A 16 4.29 5.35 -10.43
CA TRP A 16 3.82 5.49 -9.06
C TRP A 16 4.91 5.05 -8.08
N LEU A 17 4.97 5.77 -6.96
CA LEU A 17 5.75 5.39 -5.80
C LEU A 17 4.89 5.46 -4.55
N THR A 18 5.14 4.58 -3.60
CA THR A 18 4.61 4.69 -2.24
C THR A 18 5.76 4.91 -1.27
N LEU A 19 5.60 5.91 -0.40
CA LEU A 19 6.62 6.34 0.54
C LEU A 19 6.16 5.93 1.93
N ASN A 20 6.92 5.03 2.56
CA ASN A 20 6.63 4.56 3.91
C ASN A 20 6.80 5.71 4.93
N THR A 21 6.13 5.64 6.09
CA THR A 21 6.38 6.56 7.21
C THR A 21 7.78 6.37 7.79
N GLY A 22 8.46 7.46 8.16
CA GLY A 22 9.72 7.35 8.86
C GLY A 22 9.53 6.76 10.25
N LEU A 23 10.05 5.55 10.47
CA LEU A 23 9.97 4.88 11.77
C LEU A 23 11.18 5.23 12.63
N ASN A 24 10.96 5.52 13.92
CA ASN A 24 11.99 5.88 14.90
C ASN A 24 12.77 7.16 14.54
N LEU A 25 12.06 8.27 14.29
CA LEU A 25 12.68 9.59 14.16
C LEU A 25 13.45 9.97 15.43
N LYS A 26 14.59 10.64 15.25
CA LYS A 26 15.51 11.08 16.32
C LYS A 26 15.79 12.56 16.14
N ASP A 27 16.35 13.19 17.16
CA ASP A 27 16.66 14.63 17.15
C ASP A 27 17.50 15.06 15.94
N GLU A 28 18.50 14.24 15.56
CA GLU A 28 19.35 14.47 14.39
C GLU A 28 18.59 14.50 13.05
N HIS A 29 17.42 13.85 12.98
CA HIS A 29 16.59 13.81 11.77
C HIS A 29 15.64 15.01 11.67
N LEU A 30 15.37 15.72 12.77
CA LEU A 30 14.30 16.73 12.84
C LEU A 30 14.48 17.86 11.83
N ALA A 31 15.71 18.21 11.48
CA ALA A 31 16.01 19.24 10.49
C ALA A 31 15.52 18.88 9.07
N GLY A 32 15.39 17.59 8.75
CA GLY A 32 14.91 17.09 7.46
C GLY A 32 13.42 16.77 7.42
N THR A 33 12.67 17.15 8.46
CA THR A 33 11.24 16.83 8.58
C THR A 33 10.36 18.05 8.37
N VAL A 34 9.11 17.81 7.99
CA VAL A 34 8.02 18.78 7.99
C VAL A 34 7.14 18.55 9.21
N LEU A 35 6.53 19.62 9.71
CA LEU A 35 5.63 19.61 10.85
C LEU A 35 4.29 20.21 10.44
N ASP A 36 3.20 19.46 10.63
CA ASP A 36 1.88 20.06 10.67
C ASP A 36 1.64 20.63 12.08
N ALA A 37 1.75 21.94 12.22
CA ALA A 37 1.66 22.58 13.54
C ALA A 37 0.28 22.47 14.20
N ALA A 38 -0.79 22.31 13.40
CA ALA A 38 -2.15 22.23 13.92
C ALA A 38 -2.49 20.84 14.47
N LEU A 39 -1.98 19.77 13.84
CA LEU A 39 -2.20 18.39 14.28
C LEU A 39 -1.02 17.80 15.08
N GLY A 40 0.15 18.45 15.04
CA GLY A 40 1.34 18.03 15.78
C GLY A 40 2.11 16.86 15.14
N TYR A 41 1.77 16.45 13.91
CA TYR A 41 2.46 15.35 13.23
C TYR A 41 3.72 15.81 12.52
N ARG A 42 4.80 15.03 12.65
CA ARG A 42 6.11 15.31 12.08
C ARG A 42 6.66 14.10 11.34
N GLN A 43 7.07 14.30 10.08
CA GLN A 43 7.64 13.26 9.22
C GLN A 43 8.55 13.88 8.16
N GLY A 44 9.35 13.08 7.45
CA GLY A 44 9.92 13.52 6.17
C GLY A 44 8.83 13.92 5.18
N ALA A 45 9.13 14.86 4.27
CA ALA A 45 8.14 15.30 3.28
C ALA A 45 7.57 14.11 2.49
N TRP A 46 6.25 14.05 2.38
CA TRP A 46 5.49 13.01 1.68
C TRP A 46 5.65 11.59 2.23
N ARG A 47 6.24 11.40 3.42
CA ARG A 47 6.27 10.07 4.06
C ARG A 47 4.86 9.66 4.50
N GLY A 48 4.49 8.42 4.20
CA GLY A 48 3.12 7.90 4.34
C GLY A 48 2.18 8.26 3.18
N TRP A 49 2.72 8.60 2.01
CA TRP A 49 1.95 8.99 0.81
C TRP A 49 2.21 8.09 -0.39
N ALA A 50 1.23 8.02 -1.29
CA ALA A 50 1.45 7.63 -2.68
C ALA A 50 1.62 8.88 -3.54
N VAL A 51 2.59 8.82 -4.46
CA VAL A 51 2.95 9.91 -5.35
C VAL A 51 3.07 9.39 -6.78
N GLU A 52 2.70 10.23 -7.74
CA GLU A 52 2.98 10.03 -9.16
C GLU A 52 4.28 10.74 -9.53
N ALA A 53 5.00 10.18 -10.48
CA ALA A 53 6.17 10.74 -11.13
C ALA A 53 5.90 10.70 -12.65
N PRO A 54 5.21 11.72 -13.21
CA PRO A 54 4.82 11.76 -14.62
C PRO A 54 6.03 11.96 -15.55
N ASP A 55 7.08 12.61 -15.05
CA ASP A 55 8.38 12.67 -15.70
C ASP A 55 9.46 12.20 -14.72
N ALA A 56 9.76 10.90 -14.78
CA ALA A 56 10.76 10.28 -13.91
C ALA A 56 12.18 10.84 -14.15
N GLY A 57 12.44 11.50 -15.29
CA GLY A 57 13.74 12.09 -15.62
C GLY A 57 13.96 13.47 -14.97
N GLU A 58 12.90 14.23 -14.75
CA GLU A 58 12.95 15.58 -14.18
C GLU A 58 12.80 15.62 -12.65
N GLY A 59 12.44 14.49 -12.03
CA GLY A 59 12.35 14.34 -10.58
C GLY A 59 11.12 15.02 -9.94
N ALA A 60 10.18 15.50 -10.76
CA ALA A 60 8.92 16.03 -10.28
C ALA A 60 8.02 14.91 -9.74
N ILE A 61 7.49 15.11 -8.52
CA ILE A 61 6.50 14.22 -7.92
C ILE A 61 5.19 14.97 -7.68
N VAL A 62 4.08 14.29 -7.91
CA VAL A 62 2.73 14.79 -7.67
C VAL A 62 2.13 13.99 -6.51
N PRO A 63 1.88 14.60 -5.34
CA PRO A 63 1.23 13.90 -4.24
C PRO A 63 -0.23 13.58 -4.58
N VAL A 64 -0.64 12.34 -4.34
CA VAL A 64 -1.96 11.83 -4.72
C VAL A 64 -2.83 11.55 -3.51
N CYS A 65 -2.37 10.71 -2.59
CA CYS A 65 -3.11 10.28 -1.40
C CYS A 65 -2.16 9.90 -0.26
N GLY A 66 -2.72 9.80 0.95
CA GLY A 66 -1.93 9.57 2.17
C GLY A 66 -2.62 8.62 3.14
N GLY A 67 -2.09 8.54 4.36
CA GLY A 67 -2.58 7.61 5.38
C GLY A 67 -1.96 6.22 5.31
N LEU A 68 -0.85 6.06 4.59
CA LEU A 68 -0.10 4.79 4.50
C LEU A 68 0.97 4.72 5.60
N ARG A 69 1.34 3.51 6.04
CA ARG A 69 2.43 3.27 7.01
C ARG A 69 3.64 2.60 6.37
N SER A 70 3.45 1.40 5.86
CA SER A 70 4.48 0.56 5.24
C SER A 70 3.92 -0.10 3.98
N PRO A 71 3.67 0.69 2.93
CA PRO A 71 2.94 0.27 1.73
C PRO A 71 3.82 -0.54 0.76
N SER A 72 4.21 -1.76 1.15
CA SER A 72 5.26 -2.53 0.47
C SER A 72 4.89 -3.05 -0.92
N GLY A 73 3.61 -3.23 -1.20
CA GLY A 73 3.13 -3.64 -2.51
C GLY A 73 2.55 -2.48 -3.30
N LEU A 74 2.78 -2.51 -4.61
CA LEU A 74 2.24 -1.52 -5.55
C LEU A 74 1.96 -2.20 -6.89
N GLY A 75 0.72 -2.12 -7.36
CA GLY A 75 0.29 -2.82 -8.57
C GLY A 75 -0.89 -2.18 -9.24
N ARG A 76 -0.97 -2.37 -10.56
CA ARG A 76 -2.09 -1.95 -11.39
C ARG A 76 -3.12 -3.06 -11.44
N GLY A 77 -4.41 -2.72 -11.33
CA GLY A 77 -5.49 -3.66 -11.56
C GLY A 77 -5.93 -3.76 -13.02
N ALA A 78 -7.01 -4.49 -13.26
CA ALA A 78 -7.38 -4.91 -14.61
C ALA A 78 -7.86 -3.75 -15.49
N THR A 79 -8.44 -2.70 -14.89
CA THR A 79 -8.98 -1.54 -15.60
C THR A 79 -8.05 -0.32 -15.56
N GLY A 80 -6.89 -0.45 -14.94
CA GLY A 80 -5.83 0.56 -14.89
C GLY A 80 -5.71 1.34 -13.59
N GLU A 81 -6.60 1.09 -12.65
CA GLU A 81 -6.53 1.57 -11.28
C GLU A 81 -5.25 1.10 -10.56
N MET A 82 -4.74 1.91 -9.65
CA MET A 82 -3.54 1.60 -8.88
C MET A 82 -3.90 1.19 -7.46
N PHE A 83 -3.28 0.12 -6.96
CA PHE A 83 -3.45 -0.38 -5.60
C PHE A 83 -2.12 -0.46 -4.88
N ALA A 84 -2.17 -0.28 -3.56
CA ALA A 84 -1.07 -0.64 -2.67
C ALA A 84 -1.54 -1.59 -1.58
N THR A 85 -0.64 -2.47 -1.15
CA THR A 85 -0.82 -3.16 0.12
C THR A 85 -0.16 -2.34 1.21
N ASP A 86 -0.84 -2.15 2.35
CA ASP A 86 -0.24 -1.55 3.53
C ASP A 86 -0.10 -2.60 4.64
N GLN A 87 1.10 -2.71 5.20
CA GLN A 87 1.36 -3.67 6.27
C GLN A 87 0.78 -3.18 7.59
N GLN A 88 0.30 -4.13 8.38
CA GLN A 88 -0.13 -3.88 9.76
C GLN A 88 0.95 -3.15 10.58
N GLY A 89 0.52 -2.57 11.69
CA GLY A 89 1.44 -2.08 12.70
C GLY A 89 0.75 -1.55 13.94
N ASN A 90 1.36 -0.52 14.52
CA ASN A 90 0.92 0.15 15.72
C ASN A 90 -0.45 0.85 15.57
N TRP A 91 -0.84 1.22 14.35
CA TRP A 91 -2.09 1.96 14.10
C TRP A 91 -3.21 1.08 13.56
N VAL A 92 -2.93 0.33 12.49
CA VAL A 92 -3.88 -0.60 11.86
C VAL A 92 -3.41 -2.02 12.13
N ALA A 93 -4.25 -2.82 12.81
CA ALA A 93 -3.87 -4.13 13.34
C ALA A 93 -3.78 -5.26 12.28
N THR A 94 -4.04 -4.94 11.01
CA THR A 94 -4.08 -5.93 9.94
C THR A 94 -3.65 -5.31 8.60
N ASN A 95 -3.27 -6.15 7.63
CA ASN A 95 -2.88 -5.61 6.32
C ASN A 95 -4.13 -5.19 5.54
N SER A 96 -3.94 -4.26 4.62
CA SER A 96 -5.00 -3.81 3.72
C SER A 96 -4.52 -3.72 2.28
N LEU A 97 -5.46 -3.83 1.33
CA LEU A 97 -5.28 -3.43 -0.06
C LEU A 97 -6.10 -2.16 -0.29
N VAL A 98 -5.44 -1.07 -0.64
CA VAL A 98 -6.07 0.25 -0.81
C VAL A 98 -6.05 0.68 -2.27
N HIS A 99 -7.14 1.26 -2.75
CA HIS A 99 -7.22 1.89 -4.06
C HIS A 99 -6.61 3.29 -3.99
N LEU A 100 -5.47 3.49 -4.65
CA LEU A 100 -4.76 4.75 -4.68
C LEU A 100 -5.48 5.74 -5.60
N ARG A 101 -6.19 6.69 -4.99
CA ARG A 101 -6.91 7.74 -5.71
C ARG A 101 -6.72 9.10 -5.06
N ARG A 102 -6.74 10.15 -5.88
CA ARG A 102 -6.51 11.53 -5.44
C ARG A 102 -7.39 11.92 -4.26
N GLY A 103 -6.79 12.42 -3.18
CA GLY A 103 -7.48 12.88 -1.98
C GLY A 103 -7.90 11.79 -1.00
N ALA A 104 -7.63 10.51 -1.28
CA ALA A 104 -7.91 9.43 -0.33
C ALA A 104 -6.98 9.51 0.91
N PHE A 105 -7.53 9.18 2.07
CA PHE A 105 -6.78 9.07 3.32
C PHE A 105 -7.06 7.71 3.99
N PHE A 106 -6.04 6.85 4.06
CA PHE A 106 -6.18 5.47 4.54
C PHE A 106 -5.98 5.30 6.05
N GLY A 107 -5.83 6.40 6.78
CA GLY A 107 -5.98 6.44 8.23
C GLY A 107 -4.71 6.60 9.05
N HIS A 108 -3.50 6.37 8.52
CA HIS A 108 -2.28 6.55 9.32
C HIS A 108 -1.94 8.04 9.55
N PRO A 109 -2.00 8.53 10.81
CA PRO A 109 -1.99 9.96 11.09
C PRO A 109 -0.64 10.64 10.84
N GLU A 110 0.48 9.93 10.99
CA GLU A 110 1.81 10.53 10.78
C GLU A 110 2.01 11.08 9.36
N SER A 111 1.31 10.53 8.37
CA SER A 111 1.34 11.03 6.99
C SER A 111 0.81 12.47 6.87
N LEU A 112 -0.02 12.91 7.83
CA LEU A 112 -0.61 14.25 7.85
C LEU A 112 0.41 15.36 8.15
N ALA A 113 1.65 15.03 8.50
CA ALA A 113 2.73 16.01 8.59
C ALA A 113 2.91 16.81 7.28
N SER A 114 2.57 16.21 6.14
CA SER A 114 2.66 16.84 4.81
C SER A 114 1.33 17.44 4.31
N ARG A 115 0.26 17.42 5.11
CA ARG A 115 -1.07 17.87 4.64
C ARG A 115 -1.12 19.37 4.28
N GLY A 116 -0.25 20.18 4.91
CA GLY A 116 -0.15 21.62 4.67
C GLY A 116 0.84 22.03 3.58
N LEU A 117 1.57 21.10 2.97
CA LEU A 117 2.53 21.41 1.91
C LEU A 117 1.81 21.78 0.61
N PRO A 118 2.41 22.65 -0.24
CA PRO A 118 1.89 22.94 -1.57
C PRO A 118 1.65 21.67 -2.38
N GLY A 119 0.51 21.61 -3.07
CA GLY A 119 0.10 20.45 -3.88
C GLY A 119 -0.56 19.31 -3.10
N SER A 120 -0.55 19.36 -1.76
CA SER A 120 -1.18 18.35 -0.92
C SER A 120 -2.67 18.20 -1.22
N THR A 121 -3.13 16.95 -1.31
CA THR A 121 -4.53 16.59 -1.56
C THR A 121 -5.33 16.37 -0.28
N LEU A 122 -4.68 16.48 0.88
CA LEU A 122 -5.26 16.16 2.20
C LEU A 122 -5.41 17.38 3.12
N ALA A 123 -5.41 18.59 2.55
CA ALA A 123 -5.47 19.84 3.33
C ALA A 123 -6.69 19.91 4.28
N THR A 124 -7.80 19.26 3.92
CA THR A 124 -9.05 19.23 4.69
C THR A 124 -9.15 18.08 5.69
N VAL A 125 -8.18 17.16 5.73
CA VAL A 125 -8.20 16.06 6.71
C VAL A 125 -7.98 16.61 8.11
N GLY A 126 -8.90 16.24 9.00
CA GLY A 126 -8.91 16.66 10.40
C GLY A 126 -8.10 15.75 11.32
N PRO A 127 -8.19 15.98 12.64
CA PRO A 127 -7.57 15.11 13.65
C PRO A 127 -8.08 13.67 13.54
N VAL A 128 -7.18 12.70 13.71
CA VAL A 128 -7.52 11.27 13.70
C VAL A 128 -7.69 10.78 15.14
N VAL A 129 -8.79 10.07 15.40
CA VAL A 129 -9.07 9.45 16.71
C VAL A 129 -8.48 8.03 16.73
N GLU A 130 -7.69 7.74 17.77
CA GLU A 130 -7.06 6.43 17.98
C GLU A 130 -8.03 5.42 18.65
N GLY A 131 -7.76 4.13 18.44
CA GLY A 131 -8.35 3.05 19.24
C GLY A 131 -9.78 2.66 18.85
N LEU A 132 -10.28 3.16 17.72
CA LEU A 132 -11.60 2.81 17.21
C LEU A 132 -11.55 1.59 16.29
N PRO A 133 -12.52 0.66 16.38
CA PRO A 133 -12.77 -0.32 15.33
C PRO A 133 -13.06 0.40 14.01
N TRP A 134 -12.62 -0.16 12.88
CA TRP A 134 -12.77 0.49 11.58
C TRP A 134 -14.21 0.91 11.23
N PRO A 135 -15.26 0.12 11.49
CA PRO A 135 -16.64 0.53 11.23
C PRO A 135 -17.03 1.81 11.98
N GLU A 136 -16.63 1.96 13.24
CA GLU A 136 -16.89 3.18 14.03
C GLU A 136 -16.01 4.35 13.54
N ALA A 137 -14.77 4.06 13.17
CA ALA A 137 -13.83 5.07 12.68
C ALA A 137 -14.37 5.77 11.42
N VAL A 138 -14.88 5.03 10.44
CA VAL A 138 -15.40 5.62 9.18
C VAL A 138 -16.68 6.42 9.39
N GLU A 139 -17.52 6.07 10.36
CA GLU A 139 -18.70 6.86 10.74
C GLU A 139 -18.30 8.18 11.40
N ARG A 140 -17.33 8.14 12.31
CA ARG A 140 -16.89 9.31 13.08
C ARG A 140 -15.95 10.24 12.30
N MET A 141 -15.19 9.68 11.36
CA MET A 141 -14.21 10.40 10.55
C MET A 141 -14.50 10.14 9.06
N PRO A 142 -15.50 10.82 8.48
CA PRO A 142 -15.95 10.57 7.10
C PRO A 142 -14.92 10.92 6.02
N PHE A 143 -13.79 11.54 6.40
CA PHE A 143 -12.64 11.73 5.52
C PHE A 143 -11.77 10.46 5.36
N LEU A 144 -12.01 9.41 6.16
CA LEU A 144 -11.33 8.12 5.99
C LEU A 144 -11.83 7.43 4.72
N THR A 145 -10.90 6.83 3.99
CA THR A 145 -11.20 5.97 2.85
C THR A 145 -11.03 4.50 3.27
N PRO A 146 -12.10 3.68 3.20
CA PRO A 146 -11.99 2.25 3.47
C PRO A 146 -11.05 1.57 2.46
N PRO A 147 -10.26 0.56 2.87
CA PRO A 147 -9.54 -0.26 1.92
C PRO A 147 -10.51 -1.12 1.12
N ALA A 148 -10.08 -1.56 -0.06
CA ALA A 148 -10.83 -2.49 -0.88
C ALA A 148 -10.87 -3.88 -0.24
N VAL A 149 -9.78 -4.30 0.41
CA VAL A 149 -9.67 -5.59 1.08
C VAL A 149 -8.92 -5.44 2.38
N TRP A 150 -9.45 -6.05 3.44
CA TRP A 150 -8.71 -6.37 4.66
C TRP A 150 -8.18 -7.79 4.56
N PHE A 151 -6.94 -8.05 4.96
CA PHE A 151 -6.38 -9.41 4.99
C PHE A 151 -6.41 -9.94 6.42
N PRO A 152 -7.37 -10.83 6.80
CA PRO A 152 -7.49 -11.30 8.17
C PRO A 152 -6.18 -11.83 8.75
N TYR A 153 -5.81 -11.28 9.91
CA TYR A 153 -4.53 -11.56 10.57
C TYR A 153 -4.38 -13.07 10.85
N ARG A 154 -3.20 -13.63 10.56
CA ARG A 154 -2.84 -15.07 10.62
C ARG A 154 -3.44 -15.99 9.55
N THR A 155 -4.59 -15.69 8.94
CA THR A 155 -5.17 -16.60 7.93
C THR A 155 -4.91 -16.16 6.50
N ALA A 156 -4.88 -14.84 6.24
CA ALA A 156 -4.63 -14.27 4.93
C ALA A 156 -3.38 -13.37 4.86
N GLY A 157 -2.64 -13.23 5.97
CA GLY A 157 -1.35 -12.56 5.99
C GLY A 157 -1.09 -11.75 7.26
N GLN A 158 0.18 -11.43 7.47
CA GLN A 158 0.66 -10.58 8.58
C GLN A 158 1.61 -9.47 8.09
N SER A 159 2.09 -9.60 6.85
CA SER A 159 2.96 -8.61 6.22
C SER A 159 2.81 -8.73 4.70
N ALA A 160 1.77 -8.07 4.17
CA ALA A 160 1.50 -8.06 2.73
C ALA A 160 2.62 -7.32 1.96
N THR A 161 2.97 -7.85 0.80
CA THR A 161 4.01 -7.31 -0.09
C THR A 161 3.41 -7.08 -1.47
N ASP A 162 4.12 -7.40 -2.54
CA ASP A 162 3.83 -7.00 -3.91
C ASP A 162 2.41 -7.31 -4.39
N VAL A 163 1.95 -6.53 -5.36
CA VAL A 163 0.64 -6.68 -6.01
C VAL A 163 0.86 -6.97 -7.49
N MET A 164 0.42 -8.14 -7.94
CA MET A 164 0.54 -8.59 -9.32
C MET A 164 -0.84 -8.88 -9.90
N LEU A 165 -1.18 -8.27 -11.03
CA LEU A 165 -2.33 -8.64 -11.83
C LEU A 165 -2.02 -9.91 -12.62
N ASP A 166 -2.93 -10.88 -12.64
CA ASP A 166 -2.91 -11.93 -13.66
C ASP A 166 -3.48 -11.37 -14.98
N ALA A 167 -2.58 -10.94 -15.86
CA ALA A 167 -2.89 -10.45 -17.20
C ALA A 167 -2.66 -11.53 -18.27
N SER A 168 -2.48 -12.78 -17.87
CA SER A 168 -2.05 -13.86 -18.76
C SER A 168 -3.13 -14.34 -19.75
N GLY A 169 -4.36 -13.86 -19.63
CA GLY A 169 -5.47 -14.31 -20.49
C GLY A 169 -5.77 -15.81 -20.33
N GLY A 170 -5.57 -16.35 -19.13
CA GLY A 170 -5.83 -17.75 -18.80
C GLY A 170 -4.62 -18.68 -18.85
N ARG A 171 -3.43 -18.21 -19.25
CA ARG A 171 -2.22 -19.05 -19.32
C ARG A 171 -1.68 -19.45 -17.93
N PHE A 172 -1.81 -18.58 -16.93
CA PHE A 172 -1.45 -18.91 -15.55
C PHE A 172 -2.51 -19.78 -14.86
N GLY A 173 -3.78 -19.63 -15.25
CA GLY A 173 -4.91 -20.33 -14.65
C GLY A 173 -6.22 -19.57 -14.84
N PRO A 174 -7.30 -19.95 -14.13
CA PRO A 174 -8.64 -19.41 -14.34
C PRO A 174 -8.86 -18.01 -13.72
N PHE A 175 -7.81 -17.35 -13.25
CA PHE A 175 -7.90 -16.13 -12.42
C PHE A 175 -7.49 -14.85 -13.18
N SER A 176 -7.49 -14.89 -14.51
CA SER A 176 -7.22 -13.72 -15.34
C SER A 176 -8.07 -12.53 -14.90
N GLY A 177 -7.45 -11.36 -14.77
CA GLY A 177 -8.08 -10.13 -14.27
C GLY A 177 -8.08 -9.98 -12.74
N GLN A 178 -7.65 -10.99 -11.99
CA GLN A 178 -7.54 -10.91 -10.52
C GLN A 178 -6.13 -10.56 -10.06
N LEU A 179 -6.03 -10.13 -8.81
CA LEU A 179 -4.75 -9.78 -8.20
C LEU A 179 -4.18 -10.95 -7.39
N PHE A 180 -2.86 -10.97 -7.31
CA PHE A 180 -2.08 -11.84 -6.45
C PHE A 180 -1.18 -10.98 -5.57
N VAL A 181 -1.24 -11.24 -4.27
CA VAL A 181 -0.56 -10.45 -3.24
C VAL A 181 0.47 -11.34 -2.56
N GLY A 182 1.73 -10.90 -2.60
CA GLY A 182 2.80 -11.56 -1.85
C GLY A 182 2.60 -11.40 -0.35
N GLU A 183 3.09 -12.37 0.41
CA GLU A 183 3.00 -12.36 1.85
C GLU A 183 4.35 -12.79 2.45
N PHE A 184 4.90 -11.90 3.29
CA PHE A 184 6.25 -12.03 3.80
C PHE A 184 6.32 -13.07 4.93
N THR A 185 5.53 -12.91 5.99
CA THR A 185 5.70 -13.65 7.24
C THR A 185 5.38 -15.13 7.10
N GLN A 186 4.35 -15.46 6.33
CA GLN A 186 3.85 -16.80 6.05
C GLN A 186 4.48 -17.43 4.81
N ALA A 187 5.38 -16.73 4.12
CA ALA A 187 6.03 -17.20 2.89
C ALA A 187 4.99 -17.76 1.91
N ALA A 188 4.06 -16.90 1.51
CA ALA A 188 2.86 -17.27 0.77
C ALA A 188 2.45 -16.21 -0.26
N VAL A 189 1.46 -16.57 -1.07
CA VAL A 189 0.75 -15.71 -2.00
C VAL A 189 -0.75 -15.85 -1.73
N GLN A 190 -1.43 -14.71 -1.67
CA GLN A 190 -2.89 -14.60 -1.57
C GLN A 190 -3.44 -14.24 -2.95
N ARG A 191 -4.60 -14.77 -3.32
CA ARG A 191 -5.38 -14.28 -4.47
C ARG A 191 -6.40 -13.27 -3.97
N VAL A 192 -6.64 -12.22 -4.73
CA VAL A 192 -7.60 -11.17 -4.42
C VAL A 192 -8.55 -10.96 -5.60
N PHE A 193 -9.83 -11.10 -5.34
CA PHE A 193 -10.90 -10.69 -6.25
C PHE A 193 -11.36 -9.29 -5.87
N LEU A 194 -11.61 -8.44 -6.86
CA LEU A 194 -12.07 -7.08 -6.70
C LEU A 194 -13.27 -6.81 -7.60
N GLU A 195 -14.15 -5.95 -7.13
CA GLU A 195 -15.24 -5.34 -7.89
C GLU A 195 -15.41 -3.87 -7.49
N GLU A 196 -15.96 -3.09 -8.40
CA GLU A 196 -16.35 -1.70 -8.15
C GLU A 196 -17.88 -1.62 -8.01
N VAL A 197 -18.34 -1.05 -6.90
CA VAL A 197 -19.76 -0.79 -6.64
C VAL A 197 -19.90 0.68 -6.26
N ASP A 198 -20.73 1.40 -7.01
CA ASP A 198 -20.99 2.84 -6.82
C ASP A 198 -19.72 3.70 -6.73
N GLY A 199 -18.70 3.39 -7.55
CA GLY A 199 -17.44 4.14 -7.57
C GLY A 199 -16.45 3.76 -6.45
N VAL A 200 -16.72 2.68 -5.71
CA VAL A 200 -15.89 2.21 -4.59
C VAL A 200 -15.44 0.78 -4.84
N TRP A 201 -14.13 0.57 -4.80
CA TRP A 201 -13.54 -0.77 -4.88
C TRP A 201 -13.71 -1.53 -3.58
N GLN A 202 -14.14 -2.77 -3.71
CA GLN A 202 -14.25 -3.74 -2.62
C GLN A 202 -13.87 -5.14 -3.11
N GLY A 203 -13.67 -6.08 -2.20
CA GLY A 203 -13.38 -7.45 -2.60
C GLY A 203 -13.10 -8.42 -1.48
N ALA A 204 -12.46 -9.53 -1.84
CA ALA A 204 -12.11 -10.61 -0.92
C ALA A 204 -10.75 -11.21 -1.25
N CYS A 205 -10.05 -11.66 -0.21
CA CYS A 205 -8.80 -12.40 -0.32
C CYS A 205 -9.00 -13.90 -0.07
N PHE A 206 -8.19 -14.72 -0.73
CA PHE A 206 -8.19 -16.17 -0.65
C PHE A 206 -6.75 -16.69 -0.55
N PRO A 207 -6.43 -17.59 0.40
CA PRO A 207 -5.16 -18.31 0.38
C PRO A 207 -4.96 -19.01 -0.97
N PHE A 208 -3.81 -18.78 -1.60
CA PHE A 208 -3.54 -19.31 -2.94
C PHE A 208 -2.37 -20.29 -2.97
N ARG A 209 -1.19 -19.86 -2.53
CA ARG A 209 0.00 -20.73 -2.49
C ARG A 209 0.84 -20.43 -1.27
N SER A 210 1.21 -21.46 -0.52
CA SER A 210 2.11 -21.36 0.63
C SER A 210 3.30 -22.32 0.48
N GLY A 211 4.26 -22.24 1.40
CA GLY A 211 5.44 -23.12 1.42
C GLY A 211 6.55 -22.66 0.47
N PHE A 212 6.69 -21.35 0.28
CA PHE A 212 7.87 -20.79 -0.37
C PHE A 212 9.08 -20.90 0.57
N ALA A 213 10.28 -21.03 -0.01
CA ALA A 213 11.52 -21.24 0.76
C ALA A 213 11.88 -20.06 1.70
N SER A 214 11.36 -18.86 1.42
CA SER A 214 11.45 -17.69 2.30
C SER A 214 10.36 -16.68 1.93
N ALA A 215 10.36 -15.52 2.58
CA ALA A 215 9.34 -14.49 2.40
C ALA A 215 9.15 -14.08 0.94
N VAL A 216 7.90 -14.05 0.47
CA VAL A 216 7.57 -13.53 -0.85
C VAL A 216 7.58 -12.01 -0.80
N LEU A 217 8.54 -11.38 -1.48
CA LEU A 217 8.69 -9.93 -1.51
C LEU A 217 8.22 -9.30 -2.83
N ARG A 218 8.46 -9.98 -3.96
CA ARG A 218 8.12 -9.52 -5.31
C ARG A 218 7.44 -10.60 -6.11
N LEU A 219 6.51 -10.21 -6.98
CA LEU A 219 5.82 -11.08 -7.91
C LEU A 219 5.92 -10.50 -9.32
N ALA A 220 6.23 -11.35 -10.30
CA ALA A 220 6.26 -10.97 -11.70
C ALA A 220 5.62 -12.06 -12.55
N GLN A 221 4.81 -11.66 -13.54
CA GLN A 221 4.25 -12.55 -14.53
C GLN A 221 4.98 -12.33 -15.86
N ALA A 222 5.45 -13.41 -16.48
CA ALA A 222 6.05 -13.38 -17.81
C ALA A 222 4.99 -13.50 -18.90
N ASP A 223 5.37 -13.18 -20.13
CA ASP A 223 4.47 -13.17 -21.29
C ASP A 223 3.83 -14.54 -21.56
N ASP A 224 4.51 -15.63 -21.23
CA ASP A 224 4.00 -17.00 -21.36
C ASP A 224 2.96 -17.36 -20.27
N GLY A 225 2.75 -16.49 -19.28
CA GLY A 225 1.85 -16.69 -18.14
C GLY A 225 2.55 -17.27 -16.90
N SER A 226 3.83 -17.62 -16.98
CA SER A 226 4.61 -18.09 -15.83
C SER A 226 4.72 -16.99 -14.77
N VAL A 227 4.59 -17.36 -13.49
CA VAL A 227 4.73 -16.43 -12.37
C VAL A 227 6.01 -16.74 -11.59
N TYR A 228 6.80 -15.70 -11.36
CA TYR A 228 8.03 -15.73 -10.59
C TYR A 228 7.81 -15.04 -9.24
N ALA A 229 8.22 -15.72 -8.16
CA ALA A 229 8.23 -15.15 -6.82
C ALA A 229 9.67 -14.81 -6.41
N GLY A 230 9.92 -13.52 -6.19
CA GLY A 230 11.17 -13.02 -5.63
C GLY A 230 11.14 -13.19 -4.11
N LEU A 231 12.05 -14.00 -3.58
CA LEU A 231 12.08 -14.35 -2.17
C LEU A 231 13.21 -13.63 -1.43
N THR A 232 13.04 -13.41 -0.12
CA THR A 232 14.08 -12.87 0.76
C THR A 232 14.07 -13.51 2.12
N ASN A 233 15.25 -13.68 2.71
CA ASN A 233 15.43 -14.03 4.12
C ASN A 233 16.04 -12.86 4.92
N ARG A 234 15.99 -11.64 4.38
CA ARG A 234 16.42 -10.41 5.04
C ARG A 234 15.21 -9.52 5.32
N GLY A 235 15.24 -8.83 6.46
CA GLY A 235 14.12 -8.04 6.97
C GLY A 235 13.73 -8.55 8.35
N TRP A 236 12.52 -9.08 8.48
CA TRP A 236 12.01 -9.74 9.69
C TRP A 236 11.84 -11.25 9.46
N SER A 237 11.40 -11.98 10.49
CA SER A 237 11.23 -13.43 10.42
C SER A 237 10.11 -13.85 9.47
N SER A 238 10.33 -14.96 8.76
CA SER A 238 9.32 -15.63 7.92
C SER A 238 9.27 -17.13 8.25
N LEU A 239 8.17 -17.80 7.90
CA LEU A 239 7.97 -19.25 8.10
C LEU A 239 8.70 -20.11 7.05
N GLY A 240 9.32 -19.50 6.04
CA GLY A 240 10.03 -20.25 4.99
C GLY A 240 11.28 -20.95 5.52
N GLY A 241 11.53 -22.16 5.01
CA GLY A 241 12.67 -23.02 5.35
C GLY A 241 12.84 -24.13 4.33
#